data_AF-A0A226DRF4-F1
#
_entry.id   AF-A0A226DRF4-F1
#
_cell.length_a   1.000
_cell.length_b   1.000
_cell.length_c   1.000
_cell.angle_alpha   90.00
_cell.angle_beta   90.00
_cell.angle_gamma   90.00
#
_symmetry.space_group_name_H-M   'P 1'
#
loop_
_entity.id
_entity.type
_entity.pdbx_description
1 polymer ?
#
loop_
_entity_poly.entity_id
_entity_poly.type
_entity_poly.pdbx_seq_one_letter_code
_entity_poly.pdbx_strand_id
1 'polypeptide(L)'
;MPKKGKSAISKFPQIRGTLISREIWDLFSTFQTKYGKISIIPYSVNKYDGAVALSSKNGFLLKAIHLWVWFHSMICVHNLATNVTWTKSSVNVVRIFSLVWYVMFSVSIIGTSWTISFQPAVVSTILNCILHLDRQFSDFKIPIPTMRSSRGLELIVHLALYASLAYPIVLSCLCVWLNVDSMQPYLSPRSRLIYMICIPVRIILPILVLIELPKSSIVLLILSKIIGTCSTQAVLALRMRIKFDRKLLLDSIKLYWEIVLFHEYVNQMFCWHSVPPLILFGCRHIVLLNYGTIRLRGIISNLYYSVVPLVTLIAYMFPVTLLPEEVRVHEGSIEFLATVRRQEPLTKYERRVIYSMRRVGIRCGQFGVMSTTWAVKMMEIILNYTATMLLTF
;
A
#
# COMPACT_ATOMS: atom_id res chain seq x y z
N MET A 1 -2.29 25.25 -35.44
CA MET A 1 -2.09 24.18 -34.44
C MET A 1 -1.55 24.78 -33.15
N PRO A 2 -2.29 24.76 -32.03
CA PRO A 2 -1.80 25.30 -30.77
C PRO A 2 -0.66 24.43 -30.24
N LYS A 3 0.49 25.05 -29.95
CA LYS A 3 1.64 24.36 -29.35
C LYS A 3 1.21 23.76 -28.01
N LYS A 4 1.24 22.42 -27.90
CA LYS A 4 1.13 21.72 -26.61
C LYS A 4 2.25 22.24 -25.70
N GLY A 5 1.90 23.17 -24.81
CA GLY A 5 2.80 23.66 -23.79
C GLY A 5 3.35 22.48 -22.99
N LYS A 6 4.68 22.42 -22.85
CA LYS A 6 5.34 21.44 -21.98
C LYS A 6 4.64 21.48 -20.62
N SER A 7 4.09 20.35 -20.18
CA SER A 7 3.38 20.26 -18.90
C SER A 7 4.39 20.54 -17.78
N ALA A 8 4.44 21.79 -17.31
CA ALA A 8 5.14 22.12 -16.09
C ALA A 8 4.56 21.23 -14.98
N ILE A 9 5.40 20.41 -14.36
CA ILE A 9 5.04 19.60 -13.19
C ILE A 9 4.54 20.60 -12.15
N SER A 10 3.24 20.57 -11.86
CA SER A 10 2.62 21.53 -10.95
C SER A 10 3.09 21.23 -9.53
N LYS A 11 3.84 22.19 -9.00
CA LYS A 11 4.34 22.21 -7.64
C LYS A 11 3.20 22.55 -6.68
N PHE A 12 2.98 21.76 -5.62
CA PHE A 12 2.00 22.09 -4.58
C PHE A 12 2.32 23.45 -3.91
N PRO A 13 1.31 24.23 -3.50
CA PRO A 13 1.51 25.53 -2.84
C PRO A 13 2.26 25.38 -1.52
N GLN A 14 3.13 26.35 -1.18
CA GLN A 14 3.85 26.38 0.09
C GLN A 14 2.92 26.89 1.19
N ILE A 15 2.49 25.99 2.07
CA ILE A 15 1.85 26.33 3.34
C ILE A 15 2.93 26.20 4.42
N ARG A 16 3.11 27.20 5.29
CA ARG A 16 4.06 27.11 6.42
C ARG A 16 3.44 26.27 7.53
N GLY A 17 4.11 25.19 7.92
CA GLY A 17 3.65 24.29 8.98
C GLY A 17 2.57 23.34 8.49
N THR A 18 2.93 22.42 7.60
CA THR A 18 2.02 21.37 7.11
C THR A 18 2.18 20.08 7.92
N LEU A 19 1.07 19.38 8.15
CA LEU A 19 1.00 18.03 8.73
C LEU A 19 1.70 17.00 7.83
N ILE A 20 1.71 17.24 6.52
CA ILE A 20 2.36 16.39 5.54
C ILE A 20 3.46 17.16 4.84
N SER A 21 4.63 16.53 4.73
CA SER A 21 5.75 17.12 4.00
C SER A 21 5.45 17.20 2.50
N ARG A 22 5.92 18.26 1.85
CA ARG A 22 5.69 18.49 0.43
C ARG A 22 6.18 17.34 -0.45
N GLU A 23 7.25 16.69 -0.05
CA GLU A 23 7.87 15.58 -0.77
C GLU A 23 6.89 14.40 -0.93
N ILE A 24 6.03 14.15 0.07
CA ILE A 24 5.03 13.08 0.00
C ILE A 24 3.94 13.42 -1.03
N TRP A 25 3.54 14.69 -1.11
CA TRP A 25 2.61 15.16 -2.14
C TRP A 25 3.23 15.10 -3.54
N ASP A 26 4.51 15.46 -3.67
CA ASP A 26 5.27 15.35 -4.91
C ASP A 26 5.43 13.89 -5.36
N LEU A 27 5.58 12.94 -4.42
CA LEU A 27 5.52 11.49 -4.69
C LEU A 27 4.17 11.07 -5.27
N PHE A 28 3.06 11.51 -4.68
CA PHE A 28 1.72 11.22 -5.18
C PHE A 28 1.48 11.81 -6.58
N SER A 29 1.90 13.04 -6.80
CA SER A 29 1.85 13.70 -8.12
C SER A 29 2.71 12.97 -9.17
N THR A 30 3.90 12.50 -8.77
CA THR A 30 4.78 11.70 -9.62
C THR A 30 4.12 10.37 -9.97
N PHE A 31 3.53 9.69 -9.00
CA PHE A 31 2.75 8.47 -9.22
C PHE A 31 1.65 8.72 -10.25
N GLN A 32 0.81 9.75 -10.05
CA GLN A 32 -0.26 10.08 -10.98
C GLN A 32 0.24 10.37 -12.39
N THR A 33 1.31 11.14 -12.51
CA THR A 33 1.88 11.54 -13.81
C THR A 33 2.50 10.37 -14.57
N LYS A 34 3.16 9.45 -13.86
CA LYS A 34 3.83 8.30 -14.46
C LYS A 34 2.85 7.19 -14.78
N TYR A 35 2.05 6.77 -13.80
CA TYR A 35 1.07 5.71 -14.01
C TYR A 35 -0.11 6.14 -14.86
N GLY A 36 -0.53 7.41 -14.83
CA GLY A 36 -1.63 7.92 -15.66
C GLY A 36 -1.38 7.83 -17.17
N LYS A 37 -0.14 7.58 -17.59
CA LYS A 37 0.21 7.32 -19.00
C LYS A 37 0.03 5.86 -19.42
N ILE A 38 0.04 4.93 -18.47
CA ILE A 38 0.16 3.49 -18.71
C ILE A 38 -1.06 2.74 -18.19
N SER A 39 -1.64 3.21 -17.08
CA SER A 39 -2.82 2.66 -16.43
C SER A 39 -3.82 3.77 -16.12
N ILE A 40 -5.09 3.40 -16.00
CA ILE A 40 -6.14 4.33 -15.63
C ILE A 40 -6.03 4.62 -14.14
N ILE A 41 -5.92 5.90 -13.82
CA ILE A 41 -6.01 6.41 -12.45
C ILE A 41 -7.29 7.24 -12.38
N PRO A 42 -8.23 6.93 -11.47
CA PRO A 42 -9.50 7.64 -11.37
C PRO A 42 -9.38 8.98 -10.63
N TYR A 43 -8.17 9.54 -10.53
CA TYR A 43 -7.86 10.72 -9.72
C TYR A 43 -7.23 11.82 -10.56
N SER A 44 -7.64 13.05 -10.31
CA SER A 44 -6.99 14.27 -10.82
C SER A 44 -6.74 15.22 -9.67
N VAL A 45 -5.50 15.68 -9.50
CA VAL A 45 -5.15 16.73 -8.53
C VAL A 45 -5.39 18.10 -9.16
N ASN A 46 -6.19 18.92 -8.50
CA ASN A 46 -6.36 20.32 -8.83
C ASN A 46 -5.09 21.10 -8.44
N LYS A 47 -4.57 21.88 -9.39
CA LYS A 47 -3.29 22.59 -9.25
C LYS A 47 -3.32 23.71 -8.23
N TYR A 48 -4.49 24.31 -8.00
CA TYR A 48 -4.62 25.53 -7.20
C TYR A 48 -4.71 25.22 -5.69
N ASP A 49 -5.53 24.25 -5.33
CA ASP A 49 -5.89 23.95 -3.94
C ASP A 49 -5.37 22.58 -3.47
N GLY A 50 -4.76 21.80 -4.38
CA GLY A 50 -4.30 20.44 -4.15
C GLY A 50 -5.43 19.41 -4.06
N ALA A 51 -6.70 19.81 -4.23
CA ALA A 51 -7.85 18.94 -4.04
C ALA A 51 -7.85 17.79 -5.05
N VAL A 52 -8.18 16.60 -4.59
CA VAL A 52 -8.24 15.40 -5.42
C VAL A 52 -9.68 15.21 -5.89
N ALA A 53 -9.90 15.39 -7.19
CA ALA A 53 -11.18 15.13 -7.84
C ALA A 53 -11.18 13.76 -8.54
N LEU A 54 -12.37 13.20 -8.71
CA LEU A 54 -12.57 11.95 -9.45
C LEU A 54 -12.59 12.23 -10.95
N SER A 55 -11.78 11.47 -11.69
CA SER A 55 -11.88 11.41 -13.14
C SER A 55 -12.92 10.36 -13.54
N SER A 56 -13.98 10.78 -14.24
CA SER A 56 -15.03 9.86 -14.74
C SER A 56 -14.55 8.98 -15.90
N LYS A 57 -13.37 9.26 -16.46
CA LYS A 57 -12.90 8.57 -17.66
C LYS A 57 -12.44 7.15 -17.34
N ASN A 58 -12.97 6.19 -18.10
CA ASN A 58 -12.54 4.80 -18.16
C ASN A 58 -12.76 3.94 -16.89
N GLY A 59 -13.77 4.26 -16.07
CA GLY A 59 -14.09 3.44 -14.89
C GLY A 59 -14.38 1.97 -15.21
N PHE A 60 -14.92 1.66 -16.39
CA PHE A 60 -15.14 0.29 -16.85
C PHE A 60 -13.83 -0.50 -17.00
N LEU A 61 -12.83 0.06 -17.67
CA LEU A 61 -11.57 -0.64 -17.94
C LEU A 61 -10.80 -0.90 -16.64
N LEU A 62 -10.85 0.03 -15.68
CA LEU A 62 -10.25 -0.16 -14.36
C LEU A 62 -10.90 -1.36 -13.62
N LYS A 63 -12.24 -1.46 -13.63
CA LYS A 63 -12.96 -2.60 -13.06
C LYS A 63 -12.66 -3.90 -13.79
N ALA A 64 -12.57 -3.87 -15.13
CA ALA A 64 -12.25 -5.05 -15.93
C ALA A 64 -10.83 -5.58 -15.63
N ILE A 65 -9.83 -4.70 -15.49
CA ILE A 65 -8.47 -5.08 -15.11
C ILE A 65 -8.47 -5.72 -13.70
N HIS A 66 -9.20 -5.16 -12.74
CA HIS A 66 -9.31 -5.77 -11.42
C HIS A 66 -9.93 -7.18 -11.47
N LEU A 67 -11.05 -7.34 -12.19
CA LEU A 67 -11.67 -8.66 -12.38
C LEU A 67 -10.70 -9.63 -13.04
N TRP A 68 -9.87 -9.16 -13.98
CA TRP A 68 -8.84 -9.96 -14.61
C TRP A 68 -7.77 -10.45 -13.63
N VAL A 69 -7.34 -9.63 -12.66
CA VAL A 69 -6.43 -10.06 -11.58
C VAL A 69 -7.04 -11.22 -10.79
N TRP A 70 -8.34 -11.14 -10.48
CA TRP A 70 -9.05 -12.21 -9.79
C TRP A 70 -9.12 -13.49 -10.64
N PHE A 71 -9.54 -13.40 -11.89
CA PHE A 71 -9.57 -14.55 -12.81
C PHE A 71 -8.19 -15.19 -13.00
N HIS A 72 -7.16 -14.38 -13.19
CA HIS A 72 -5.78 -14.87 -13.31
C HIS A 72 -5.33 -15.59 -12.04
N SER A 73 -5.68 -15.08 -10.86
CA SER A 73 -5.38 -15.74 -9.58
C SER A 73 -6.07 -17.11 -9.50
N MET A 74 -7.33 -17.22 -9.94
CA MET A 74 -8.07 -18.49 -9.99
C MET A 74 -7.43 -19.48 -10.97
N ILE A 75 -6.96 -19.01 -12.14
CA ILE A 75 -6.20 -19.83 -13.11
C ILE A 75 -4.91 -20.36 -12.46
N CYS A 76 -4.17 -19.50 -11.75
CA CYS A 76 -2.96 -19.93 -11.04
C CYS A 76 -3.26 -20.99 -9.98
N VAL A 77 -4.32 -20.82 -9.19
CA VAL A 77 -4.75 -21.82 -8.17
C VAL A 77 -5.16 -23.12 -8.84
N HIS A 78 -5.92 -23.07 -9.93
CA HIS A 78 -6.30 -24.26 -10.67
C HIS A 78 -5.07 -25.00 -11.19
N ASN A 79 -4.10 -24.29 -11.77
CA ASN A 79 -2.85 -24.90 -12.22
C ASN A 79 -2.04 -25.51 -11.09
N LEU A 80 -2.03 -24.90 -9.90
CA LEU A 80 -1.37 -25.47 -8.73
C LEU A 80 -2.07 -26.77 -8.29
N ALA A 81 -3.39 -26.83 -8.39
CA ALA A 81 -4.17 -28.03 -8.04
C ALA A 81 -4.02 -29.17 -9.06
N THR A 82 -3.88 -28.86 -10.35
CA THR A 82 -3.77 -29.87 -11.42
C THR A 82 -2.34 -30.34 -11.68
N ASN A 83 -1.33 -29.50 -11.49
CA ASN A 83 0.07 -29.84 -11.75
C ASN A 83 0.80 -30.45 -10.54
N VAL A 84 0.09 -31.12 -9.63
CA VAL A 84 0.66 -31.75 -8.42
C VAL A 84 1.57 -32.96 -8.74
N THR A 85 1.76 -33.33 -10.01
CA THR A 85 2.78 -34.32 -10.39
C THR A 85 4.18 -33.71 -10.29
N TRP A 86 4.81 -33.89 -9.12
CA TRP A 86 6.15 -33.43 -8.73
C TRP A 86 7.25 -34.04 -9.62
N THR A 87 7.41 -33.52 -10.83
CA THR A 87 8.57 -33.82 -11.65
C THR A 87 9.72 -32.89 -11.23
N LYS A 88 10.88 -33.47 -10.89
CA LYS A 88 12.06 -32.77 -10.34
C LYS A 88 12.78 -31.81 -11.32
N SER A 89 12.14 -31.44 -12.43
CA SER A 89 12.72 -30.47 -13.37
C SER A 89 12.80 -29.09 -12.72
N SER A 90 13.95 -28.42 -12.83
CA SER A 90 14.15 -27.06 -12.30
C SER A 90 13.13 -26.06 -12.84
N VAL A 91 12.66 -26.25 -14.08
CA VAL A 91 11.60 -25.43 -14.70
C VAL A 91 10.26 -25.57 -13.97
N ASN A 92 9.93 -26.78 -13.50
CA ASN A 92 8.67 -27.01 -12.78
C ASN A 92 8.71 -26.42 -11.37
N VAL A 93 9.88 -26.45 -10.71
CA VAL A 93 10.09 -25.76 -9.43
C VAL A 93 9.88 -24.25 -9.59
N VAL A 94 10.49 -23.64 -10.61
CA VAL A 94 10.30 -22.20 -10.93
C VAL A 94 8.84 -21.89 -11.22
N ARG A 95 8.14 -22.76 -11.97
CA ARG A 95 6.72 -22.60 -12.29
C ARG A 95 5.84 -22.63 -11.06
N ILE A 96 5.97 -23.64 -10.21
CA ILE A 96 5.19 -23.75 -8.97
C ILE A 96 5.46 -22.53 -8.09
N PHE A 97 6.74 -22.18 -7.88
CA PHE A 97 7.09 -21.01 -7.06
C PHE A 97 6.49 -19.71 -7.62
N SER A 98 6.56 -19.51 -8.94
CA SER A 98 5.98 -18.33 -9.60
C SER A 98 4.46 -18.29 -9.44
N LEU A 99 3.77 -19.42 -9.64
CA LEU A 99 2.31 -19.50 -9.47
C LEU A 99 1.88 -19.19 -8.03
N VAL A 100 2.55 -19.77 -7.02
CA VAL A 100 2.27 -19.45 -5.61
C VAL A 100 2.57 -17.99 -5.33
N TRP A 101 3.69 -17.46 -5.84
CA TRP A 101 4.04 -16.03 -5.71
C TRP A 101 2.93 -15.13 -6.26
N TYR A 102 2.45 -15.39 -7.48
CA TYR A 102 1.35 -14.63 -8.10
C TYR A 102 0.08 -14.69 -7.28
N VAL A 103 -0.34 -15.86 -6.81
CA VAL A 103 -1.55 -16.01 -6.00
C VAL A 103 -1.42 -15.22 -4.70
N MET A 104 -0.32 -15.41 -3.97
CA MET A 104 -0.12 -14.76 -2.67
C MET A 104 -0.02 -13.23 -2.80
N PHE A 105 0.66 -12.73 -3.83
CA PHE A 105 0.77 -11.30 -4.08
C PHE A 105 -0.55 -10.68 -4.57
N SER A 106 -1.29 -11.40 -5.42
CA SER A 106 -2.58 -10.91 -5.92
C SER A 106 -3.59 -10.81 -4.79
N VAL A 107 -3.71 -11.85 -3.97
CA VAL A 107 -4.66 -11.87 -2.85
C VAL A 107 -4.27 -10.88 -1.75
N SER A 108 -2.97 -10.61 -1.53
CA SER A 108 -2.55 -9.61 -0.53
C SER A 108 -2.91 -8.17 -0.93
N ILE A 109 -2.96 -7.87 -2.23
CA ILE A 109 -3.21 -6.52 -2.75
C ILE A 109 -4.64 -6.33 -3.28
N ILE A 110 -5.43 -7.40 -3.35
CA ILE A 110 -6.78 -7.38 -3.93
C ILE A 110 -7.69 -6.35 -3.28
N GLY A 111 -7.63 -6.17 -1.95
CA GLY A 111 -8.46 -5.21 -1.23
C GLY A 111 -8.16 -3.75 -1.62
N THR A 112 -6.89 -3.43 -1.81
CA THR A 112 -6.48 -2.09 -2.29
C THR A 112 -6.92 -1.89 -3.74
N SER A 113 -6.66 -2.87 -4.61
CA SER A 113 -7.06 -2.79 -6.02
C SER A 113 -8.58 -2.68 -6.17
N TRP A 114 -9.34 -3.40 -5.35
CA TRP A 114 -10.80 -3.30 -5.27
C TRP A 114 -11.24 -1.89 -4.90
N THR A 115 -10.66 -1.32 -3.83
CA THR A 115 -11.03 0.02 -3.36
C THR A 115 -10.74 1.07 -4.43
N ILE A 116 -9.59 0.99 -5.10
CA ILE A 116 -9.24 1.91 -6.21
C ILE A 116 -10.22 1.75 -7.39
N SER A 117 -10.63 0.52 -7.70
CA SER A 117 -11.40 0.23 -8.93
C SER A 117 -12.91 0.42 -8.77
N PHE A 118 -13.47 0.02 -7.63
CA PHE A 118 -14.90 0.02 -7.37
C PHE A 118 -15.35 1.17 -6.48
N GLN A 119 -14.46 1.71 -5.64
CA GLN A 119 -14.77 2.77 -4.69
C GLN A 119 -13.74 3.92 -4.76
N PRO A 120 -13.43 4.47 -5.95
CA PRO A 120 -12.39 5.50 -6.08
C PRO A 120 -12.68 6.74 -5.23
N ALA A 121 -13.96 7.03 -4.94
CA ALA A 121 -14.36 8.11 -4.06
C ALA A 121 -13.72 8.04 -2.66
N VAL A 122 -13.44 6.83 -2.15
CA VAL A 122 -12.83 6.65 -0.82
C VAL A 122 -11.47 7.32 -0.75
N VAL A 123 -10.60 7.07 -1.73
CA VAL A 123 -9.24 7.63 -1.75
C VAL A 123 -9.26 9.14 -1.91
N SER A 124 -10.12 9.69 -2.78
CA SER A 124 -10.26 11.14 -2.90
C SER A 124 -10.76 11.79 -1.62
N THR A 125 -11.73 11.17 -0.92
CA THR A 125 -12.26 11.68 0.35
C THR A 125 -11.20 11.67 1.43
N ILE A 126 -10.40 10.60 1.53
CA ILE A 126 -9.28 10.52 2.48
C ILE A 126 -8.29 11.67 2.24
N LEU A 127 -7.84 11.85 0.99
CA LEU A 127 -6.85 12.87 0.65
C LEU A 127 -7.40 14.29 0.86
N ASN A 128 -8.66 14.54 0.53
CA ASN A 128 -9.30 15.85 0.75
C ASN A 128 -9.54 16.14 2.23
N CYS A 129 -9.90 15.13 3.04
CA CYS A 129 -10.03 15.28 4.49
C CYS A 129 -8.69 15.64 5.13
N ILE A 130 -7.60 15.03 4.67
CA ILE A 130 -6.25 15.37 5.10
C ILE A 130 -5.90 16.83 4.74
N LEU A 131 -6.21 17.29 3.53
CA LEU A 131 -6.01 18.70 3.15
C LEU A 131 -6.85 19.64 4.02
N HIS A 132 -8.06 19.22 4.42
CA HIS A 132 -8.90 19.98 5.35
C HIS A 132 -8.27 20.07 6.75
N LEU A 133 -7.80 18.95 7.29
CA LEU A 133 -7.09 18.91 8.58
C LEU A 133 -5.82 19.77 8.54
N ASP A 134 -5.05 19.72 7.46
CA ASP A 134 -3.84 20.52 7.28
C ASP A 134 -4.13 22.03 7.36
N ARG A 135 -5.22 22.47 6.71
CA ARG A 135 -5.68 23.87 6.77
C ARG A 135 -6.12 24.26 8.18
N GLN A 136 -6.92 23.43 8.84
CA GLN A 136 -7.34 23.70 10.21
C GLN A 136 -6.14 23.86 11.15
N PHE A 137 -5.16 22.94 11.11
CA PHE A 137 -3.97 23.01 11.94
C PHE A 137 -3.13 24.27 11.68
N SER A 138 -3.08 24.70 10.41
CA SER A 138 -2.44 25.95 10.00
C SER A 138 -3.18 27.18 10.57
N ASP A 139 -4.51 27.20 10.50
CA ASP A 139 -5.35 28.28 11.01
C ASP A 139 -5.23 28.45 12.53
N PHE A 140 -5.08 27.34 13.25
CA PHE A 140 -4.82 27.34 14.70
C PHE A 140 -3.39 27.70 15.10
N LYS A 141 -2.50 27.99 14.13
CA LYS A 141 -1.08 28.36 14.33
C LYS A 141 -0.35 27.38 15.25
N ILE A 142 -0.69 26.09 15.18
CA ILE A 142 -0.13 25.08 16.06
C ILE A 142 1.32 24.82 15.62
N PRO A 143 2.32 24.86 16.52
CA PRO A 143 3.68 24.51 16.17
C PRO A 143 3.74 23.03 15.79
N ILE A 144 3.93 22.76 14.49
CA ILE A 144 4.07 21.39 13.99
C ILE A 144 5.54 20.99 14.11
N PRO A 145 5.86 19.89 14.81
CA PRO A 145 7.21 19.39 14.85
C PRO A 145 7.67 19.03 13.43
N THR A 146 8.79 19.58 13.00
CA THR A 146 9.38 19.20 11.70
C THR A 146 9.89 17.76 11.79
N MET A 147 9.08 16.78 11.37
CA MET A 147 9.62 15.45 11.10
C MET A 147 10.36 15.49 9.77
N ARG A 148 11.64 15.11 9.82
CA ARG A 148 12.43 14.91 8.62
C ARG A 148 11.85 13.69 7.89
N SER A 149 11.30 13.92 6.70
CA SER A 149 10.93 12.81 5.81
C SER A 149 12.15 11.90 5.63
N SER A 150 11.94 10.60 5.76
CA SER A 150 12.98 9.61 5.55
C SER A 150 13.31 9.56 4.05
N ARG A 151 14.36 10.28 3.64
CA ARG A 151 14.86 10.31 2.24
C ARG A 151 14.98 8.91 1.61
N GLY A 152 15.34 7.91 2.41
CA GLY A 152 15.42 6.52 1.96
C GLY A 152 14.10 5.96 1.44
N LEU A 153 12.98 6.23 2.13
CA LEU A 153 11.66 5.75 1.70
C LEU A 153 11.22 6.40 0.38
N GLU A 154 11.46 7.70 0.25
CA GLU A 154 11.14 8.45 -0.97
C GLU A 154 11.91 7.90 -2.18
N LEU A 155 13.22 7.65 -2.01
CA LEU A 155 14.05 7.01 -3.02
C LEU A 155 13.49 5.64 -3.42
N ILE A 156 13.06 4.85 -2.45
CA ILE A 156 12.52 3.50 -2.67
C ILE A 156 11.18 3.56 -3.41
N VAL A 157 10.28 4.47 -3.03
CA VAL A 157 9.01 4.66 -3.74
C VAL A 157 9.27 5.12 -5.18
N HIS A 158 10.22 6.04 -5.40
CA HIS A 158 10.63 6.43 -6.74
C HIS A 158 11.19 5.25 -7.53
N LEU A 159 12.10 4.47 -6.95
CA LEU A 159 12.65 3.29 -7.60
C LEU A 159 11.55 2.27 -7.94
N ALA A 160 10.63 2.00 -7.02
CA ALA A 160 9.49 1.13 -7.23
C ALA A 160 8.57 1.66 -8.34
N LEU A 161 8.32 2.97 -8.39
CA LEU A 161 7.57 3.62 -9.47
C LEU A 161 8.22 3.40 -10.83
N TYR A 162 9.54 3.52 -10.95
CA TYR A 162 10.23 3.29 -12.23
C TYR A 162 10.29 1.81 -12.59
N ALA A 163 10.67 0.96 -11.63
CA ALA A 163 10.79 -0.48 -11.82
C ALA A 163 9.45 -1.09 -12.25
N SER A 164 8.35 -0.66 -11.62
CA SER A 164 7.01 -1.18 -11.89
C SER A 164 6.47 -0.88 -13.29
N LEU A 165 7.12 -0.01 -14.08
CA LEU A 165 6.75 0.21 -15.48
C LEU A 165 7.47 -0.75 -16.43
N ALA A 166 8.75 -1.00 -16.19
CA ALA A 166 9.56 -1.87 -17.05
C ALA A 166 9.41 -3.35 -16.69
N TYR A 167 9.33 -3.65 -15.39
CA TYR A 167 9.29 -5.00 -14.86
C TYR A 167 8.13 -5.85 -15.39
N PRO A 168 6.88 -5.37 -15.49
CA PRO A 168 5.77 -6.18 -15.99
C PRO A 168 5.99 -6.72 -17.41
N ILE A 169 6.57 -5.90 -18.29
CA ILE A 169 6.83 -6.26 -19.68
C ILE A 169 7.93 -7.32 -19.74
N VAL A 170 9.07 -7.03 -19.10
CA VAL A 170 10.23 -7.93 -19.09
C VAL A 170 9.87 -9.28 -18.47
N LEU A 171 9.21 -9.26 -17.31
CA LEU A 171 8.84 -10.48 -16.60
C LEU A 171 7.83 -11.31 -17.39
N SER A 172 6.80 -10.69 -17.99
CA SER A 172 5.80 -11.43 -18.77
C SER A 172 6.41 -12.11 -19.99
N CYS A 173 7.24 -11.37 -20.75
CA CYS A 173 7.95 -11.95 -21.89
C CYS A 173 8.86 -13.11 -21.47
N LEU A 174 9.57 -12.95 -20.35
CA LEU A 174 10.44 -13.99 -19.80
C LEU A 174 9.63 -15.24 -19.37
N CYS A 175 8.52 -15.05 -18.65
CA CYS A 175 7.64 -16.15 -18.24
C CYS A 175 7.10 -16.94 -19.45
N VAL A 176 6.66 -16.25 -20.50
CA VAL A 176 6.15 -16.90 -21.73
C VAL A 176 7.28 -17.60 -22.50
N TRP A 177 8.45 -16.97 -22.61
CA TRP A 177 9.61 -17.56 -23.29
C TRP A 177 10.06 -18.88 -22.65
N LEU A 178 10.03 -18.94 -21.32
CA LEU A 178 10.34 -20.16 -20.56
C LEU A 178 9.20 -21.16 -20.46
N ASN A 179 8.01 -20.82 -20.96
CA ASN A 179 6.77 -21.58 -20.74
C ASN A 179 6.47 -21.80 -19.25
N VAL A 180 6.66 -20.76 -18.44
CA VAL A 180 6.39 -20.73 -16.99
C VAL A 180 5.08 -19.99 -16.68
N ASP A 181 4.47 -19.32 -17.65
CA ASP A 181 3.20 -18.61 -17.49
C ASP A 181 2.03 -19.55 -17.17
N SER A 182 1.08 -19.00 -16.41
CA SER A 182 -0.14 -19.70 -15.97
C SER A 182 -1.08 -20.07 -17.13
N MET A 183 -0.96 -19.44 -18.29
CA MET A 183 -1.88 -19.69 -19.40
C MET A 183 -1.41 -20.79 -20.35
N GLN A 184 -0.18 -21.27 -20.18
CA GLN A 184 0.43 -22.27 -21.06
C GLN A 184 -0.45 -23.52 -21.28
N PRO A 185 -1.06 -24.15 -20.25
CA PRO A 185 -1.88 -25.35 -20.46
C PRO A 185 -3.12 -25.10 -21.32
N TYR A 186 -3.68 -23.89 -21.29
CA TYR A 186 -4.93 -23.54 -21.96
C TYR A 186 -4.71 -22.98 -23.37
N LEU A 187 -3.59 -22.31 -23.59
CA LEU A 187 -3.27 -21.56 -24.81
C LEU A 187 -2.08 -22.17 -25.57
N SER A 188 -1.91 -23.50 -25.49
CA SER A 188 -0.96 -24.29 -26.29
C SER A 188 -1.69 -25.10 -27.37
N PRO A 189 -2.18 -24.45 -28.45
CA PRO A 189 -2.85 -25.14 -29.55
C PRO A 189 -1.90 -26.02 -30.36
N ARG A 190 -2.44 -27.09 -30.97
CA ARG A 190 -1.67 -27.99 -31.87
C ARG A 190 -1.25 -27.32 -33.19
N SER A 191 -2.00 -26.32 -33.66
CA SER A 191 -1.69 -25.65 -34.94
C SER A 191 -0.77 -24.44 -34.76
N ARG A 192 0.22 -24.32 -35.65
CA ARG A 192 1.23 -23.25 -35.62
C ARG A 192 0.63 -21.85 -35.78
N LEU A 193 -0.42 -21.70 -36.59
CA LEU A 193 -1.11 -20.42 -36.79
C LEU A 193 -1.82 -19.94 -35.54
N ILE A 194 -2.57 -20.82 -34.86
CA ILE A 194 -3.26 -20.45 -33.60
C ILE A 194 -2.22 -20.17 -32.52
N TYR A 195 -1.09 -20.91 -32.49
CA TYR A 195 0.00 -20.63 -31.56
C TYR A 195 0.56 -19.20 -31.70
N MET A 196 0.75 -18.71 -32.93
CA MET A 196 1.20 -17.33 -33.17
C MET A 196 0.18 -16.28 -32.68
N ILE A 197 -1.12 -16.58 -32.74
CA ILE A 197 -2.18 -15.70 -32.21
C ILE A 197 -2.26 -15.77 -30.68
N CYS A 198 -1.99 -16.93 -30.07
CA CYS A 198 -2.03 -17.11 -28.63
C CYS A 198 -0.84 -16.47 -27.90
N ILE A 199 0.34 -16.37 -28.52
CA ILE A 199 1.54 -15.74 -27.91
C ILE A 199 1.25 -14.31 -27.41
N PRO A 200 0.73 -13.36 -28.22
CA PRO A 200 0.48 -12.01 -27.73
C PRO A 200 -0.54 -12.00 -26.59
N VAL A 201 -1.55 -12.86 -26.62
CA VAL A 201 -2.53 -12.99 -25.52
C VAL A 201 -1.85 -13.46 -24.22
N ARG A 202 -0.98 -14.48 -24.31
CA ARG A 202 -0.17 -14.98 -23.19
C ARG A 202 0.80 -13.96 -22.63
N ILE A 203 1.20 -12.94 -23.41
CA ILE A 203 2.07 -11.84 -22.95
C ILE A 203 1.25 -10.69 -22.37
N ILE A 204 0.23 -10.23 -23.10
CA ILE A 204 -0.56 -9.04 -22.73
C ILE A 204 -1.33 -9.27 -21.42
N LEU A 205 -1.95 -10.44 -21.25
CA LEU A 205 -2.80 -10.68 -20.09
C LEU A 205 -2.01 -10.70 -18.75
N PRO A 206 -0.83 -11.36 -18.63
CA PRO A 206 0.03 -11.20 -17.47
C PRO A 206 0.57 -9.79 -17.28
N ILE A 207 0.87 -9.05 -18.37
CA ILE A 207 1.27 -7.64 -18.26
C ILE A 207 0.20 -6.81 -17.55
N LEU A 208 -1.08 -6.99 -17.89
CA LEU A 208 -2.18 -6.28 -17.22
C LEU A 208 -2.22 -6.56 -15.73
N VAL A 209 -2.06 -7.83 -15.32
CA VAL A 209 -2.01 -8.23 -13.91
C VAL A 209 -0.78 -7.62 -13.22
N LEU A 210 0.40 -7.76 -13.82
CA LEU A 210 1.65 -7.26 -13.29
C LEU A 210 1.75 -5.74 -13.29
N ILE A 211 0.95 -5.00 -14.04
CA ILE A 211 0.82 -3.55 -13.89
C ILE A 211 -0.11 -3.22 -12.72
N GLU A 212 -1.21 -3.97 -12.56
CA GLU A 212 -2.21 -3.71 -11.52
C GLU A 212 -1.68 -3.95 -10.10
N LEU A 213 -0.89 -5.01 -9.89
CA LEU A 213 -0.40 -5.38 -8.56
C LEU A 213 0.60 -4.36 -7.98
N PRO A 214 1.66 -3.92 -8.70
CA PRO A 214 2.57 -2.90 -8.23
C PRO A 214 1.89 -1.52 -8.14
N LYS A 215 0.98 -1.18 -9.06
CA LYS A 215 0.19 0.06 -8.98
C LYS A 215 -0.54 0.14 -7.65
N SER A 216 -1.29 -0.91 -7.33
CA SER A 216 -2.08 -0.99 -6.09
C SER A 216 -1.20 -1.03 -4.85
N SER A 217 -0.08 -1.76 -4.91
CA SER A 217 0.97 -1.78 -3.87
C SER A 217 1.54 -0.39 -3.58
N ILE A 218 1.87 0.37 -4.63
CA ILE A 218 2.45 1.72 -4.49
C ILE A 218 1.40 2.70 -3.97
N VAL A 219 0.14 2.62 -4.43
CA VAL A 219 -0.94 3.44 -3.89
C VAL A 219 -1.13 3.16 -2.40
N LEU A 220 -1.14 1.89 -1.99
CA LEU A 220 -1.21 1.51 -0.58
C LEU A 220 -0.07 2.15 0.22
N LEU A 221 1.18 2.01 -0.25
CA LEU A 221 2.34 2.61 0.43
C LEU A 221 2.23 4.14 0.55
N ILE A 222 1.88 4.83 -0.53
CA ILE A 222 1.75 6.29 -0.54
C ILE A 222 0.61 6.74 0.39
N LEU A 223 -0.56 6.10 0.30
CA LEU A 223 -1.71 6.45 1.14
C LEU A 223 -1.44 6.19 2.61
N SER A 224 -0.91 5.02 2.96
CA SER A 224 -0.57 4.71 4.35
C SER A 224 0.48 5.68 4.89
N LYS A 225 1.51 6.03 4.10
CA LYS A 225 2.50 7.03 4.48
C LYS A 225 1.87 8.42 4.74
N ILE A 226 0.96 8.84 3.85
CA ILE A 226 0.22 10.10 3.96
C ILE A 226 -0.63 10.11 5.25
N ILE A 227 -1.44 9.06 5.46
CA ILE A 227 -2.34 8.92 6.61
C ILE A 227 -1.53 8.87 7.92
N GLY A 228 -0.52 8.00 7.98
CA GLY A 228 0.33 7.79 9.15
C GLY A 228 1.11 9.06 9.52
N THR A 229 1.73 9.72 8.55
CA THR A 229 2.48 10.97 8.78
C THR A 229 1.55 12.08 9.27
N CYS A 230 0.43 12.32 8.57
CA CYS A 230 -0.55 13.33 8.94
C CYS A 230 -1.05 13.13 10.38
N SER A 231 -1.43 11.90 10.71
CA SER A 231 -2.01 11.57 12.00
C SER A 231 -0.98 11.65 13.12
N THR A 232 0.25 11.20 12.87
CA THR A 232 1.35 11.32 13.83
C THR A 232 1.64 12.78 14.13
N GLN A 233 1.77 13.62 13.09
CA GLN A 233 2.01 15.05 13.25
C GLN A 233 0.88 15.76 13.96
N ALA A 234 -0.37 15.45 13.60
CA ALA A 234 -1.54 16.06 14.20
C ALA A 234 -1.61 15.76 15.70
N VAL A 235 -1.42 14.50 16.08
CA VAL A 235 -1.45 14.08 17.49
C VAL A 235 -0.28 14.69 18.29
N LEU A 236 0.93 14.73 17.72
CA LEU A 236 2.09 15.37 18.36
C LEU A 236 1.88 16.87 18.54
N ALA A 237 1.38 17.56 17.51
CA ALA A 237 1.09 18.99 17.54
C ALA A 237 0.03 19.33 18.61
N LEU A 238 -1.05 18.55 18.69
CA LEU A 238 -2.07 18.71 19.73
C LEU A 238 -1.51 18.46 21.13
N ARG A 239 -0.66 17.44 21.30
CA ARG A 239 0.01 17.17 22.58
C ARG A 239 0.88 18.33 23.01
N MET A 240 1.67 18.91 22.09
CA MET A 240 2.51 20.06 22.39
C MET A 240 1.66 21.27 22.76
N ARG A 241 0.60 21.56 21.99
CA ARG A 241 -0.32 22.67 22.25
C ARG A 241 -0.91 22.62 23.66
N ILE A 242 -1.43 21.46 24.06
CA ILE A 242 -2.07 21.28 25.38
C ILE A 242 -1.07 21.41 26.53
N LYS A 243 0.20 21.06 26.32
CA LYS A 243 1.25 21.25 27.34
C LYS A 243 1.55 22.73 27.62
N PHE A 244 1.44 23.59 26.61
CA PHE A 244 1.78 25.01 26.73
C PHE A 244 0.59 25.91 27.05
N ASP A 245 -0.60 25.60 26.54
CA ASP A 245 -1.78 26.46 26.75
C ASP A 245 -3.04 25.66 27.09
N ARG A 246 -3.47 25.76 28.35
CA ARG A 246 -4.67 25.10 28.87
C ARG A 246 -5.97 25.72 28.37
N LYS A 247 -5.97 27.01 28.00
CA LYS A 247 -7.19 27.69 27.52
C LYS A 247 -7.67 27.10 26.19
N LEU A 248 -6.78 26.42 25.46
CA LEU A 248 -7.04 25.79 24.17
C LEU A 248 -7.42 24.30 24.28
N LEU A 249 -7.75 23.82 25.49
CA LEU A 249 -8.07 22.42 25.73
C LEU A 249 -9.27 21.95 24.90
N LEU A 250 -10.38 22.70 24.93
CA LEU A 250 -11.61 22.34 24.21
C LEU A 250 -11.39 22.30 22.70
N ASP A 251 -10.69 23.29 22.14
CA ASP A 251 -10.33 23.30 20.71
C ASP A 251 -9.46 22.10 20.33
N SER A 252 -8.50 21.75 21.19
CA SER A 252 -7.62 20.62 20.95
C SER A 252 -8.36 19.27 21.05
N ILE A 253 -9.34 19.17 21.95
CA ILE A 253 -10.24 18.01 22.06
C ILE A 253 -11.10 17.90 20.81
N LYS A 254 -11.65 19.01 20.31
CA LYS A 254 -12.46 19.03 19.08
C LYS A 254 -11.64 18.56 17.87
N LEU A 255 -10.44 19.10 17.68
CA LEU A 255 -9.53 18.67 16.61
C LEU A 255 -9.15 17.19 16.74
N TYR A 256 -8.87 16.72 17.96
CA TYR A 256 -8.59 15.30 18.19
C TYR A 256 -9.78 14.42 17.80
N TRP A 257 -11.01 14.86 18.10
CA TRP A 257 -12.21 14.13 17.73
C TRP A 257 -12.39 14.04 16.21
N GLU A 258 -12.04 15.10 15.46
CA GLU A 258 -12.02 15.06 14.00
C GLU A 258 -11.00 14.05 13.47
N ILE A 259 -9.82 13.93 14.10
CA ILE A 259 -8.83 12.88 13.76
C ILE A 259 -9.40 11.48 14.06
N VAL A 260 -10.12 11.31 15.17
CA VAL A 260 -10.76 10.03 15.53
C VAL A 260 -11.80 9.65 14.47
N LEU A 261 -12.67 10.58 14.07
CA LEU A 261 -13.66 10.35 13.02
C LEU A 261 -13.01 10.03 11.67
N PHE A 262 -11.96 10.76 11.31
CA PHE A 262 -11.19 10.50 10.11
C PHE A 262 -10.63 9.08 10.10
N HIS A 263 -10.01 8.63 11.20
CA HIS A 263 -9.51 7.25 11.32
C HIS A 263 -10.62 6.21 11.33
N GLU A 264 -11.77 6.50 11.91
CA GLU A 264 -12.93 5.60 11.87
C GLU A 264 -13.40 5.41 10.42
N TYR A 265 -13.52 6.50 9.65
CA TYR A 265 -13.83 6.45 8.22
C TYR A 265 -12.79 5.68 7.41
N VAL A 266 -11.49 5.98 7.59
CA VAL A 266 -10.39 5.26 6.91
C VAL A 266 -10.44 3.77 7.22
N ASN A 267 -10.67 3.42 8.50
CA ASN A 267 -10.71 2.03 8.93
C ASN A 267 -11.89 1.28 8.29
N GLN A 268 -13.08 1.89 8.26
CA GLN A 268 -14.28 1.28 7.70
C GLN A 268 -14.21 1.15 6.18
N MET A 269 -13.80 2.22 5.48
CA MET A 269 -13.90 2.28 4.02
C MET A 269 -12.67 1.74 3.29
N PHE A 270 -11.49 1.76 3.91
CA PHE A 270 -10.24 1.34 3.27
C PHE A 270 -9.56 0.19 4.00
N CYS A 271 -9.29 0.31 5.30
CA CYS A 271 -8.48 -0.68 6.00
C CYS A 271 -9.19 -2.02 6.18
N TRP A 272 -10.50 -2.02 6.40
CA TRP A 272 -11.29 -3.25 6.52
C TRP A 272 -11.12 -4.18 5.31
N HIS A 273 -11.00 -3.62 4.11
CA HIS A 273 -10.80 -4.38 2.88
C HIS A 273 -9.33 -4.67 2.57
N SER A 274 -8.44 -3.69 2.80
CA SER A 274 -7.05 -3.76 2.33
C SER A 274 -6.09 -4.42 3.34
N VAL A 275 -6.26 -4.15 4.63
CA VAL A 275 -5.26 -4.49 5.66
C VAL A 275 -5.28 -5.99 6.03
N PRO A 276 -6.43 -6.66 6.27
CA PRO A 276 -6.44 -8.07 6.61
C PRO A 276 -5.83 -8.99 5.53
N PRO A 277 -6.18 -8.86 4.22
CA PRO A 277 -5.54 -9.66 3.18
C PRO A 277 -4.04 -9.38 3.07
N LEU A 278 -3.65 -8.11 3.17
CA LEU A 278 -2.24 -7.70 3.15
C LEU A 278 -1.44 -8.37 4.25
N ILE A 279 -1.95 -8.40 5.48
CA ILE A 279 -1.26 -9.03 6.62
C ILE A 279 -1.20 -10.54 6.44
N LEU A 280 -2.36 -11.18 6.22
CA LEU A 280 -2.44 -12.64 6.19
C LEU A 280 -1.65 -13.22 5.03
N PHE A 281 -1.88 -12.72 3.81
CA PHE A 281 -1.21 -13.24 2.62
C PHE A 281 0.17 -12.61 2.44
N GLY A 282 0.38 -11.35 2.83
CA GLY A 282 1.70 -10.71 2.76
C GLY A 282 2.72 -11.29 3.74
N CYS A 283 2.36 -11.61 4.98
CA CYS A 283 3.28 -12.32 5.89
C CYS A 283 3.68 -13.68 5.34
N ARG A 284 2.71 -14.46 4.87
CA ARG A 284 2.98 -15.77 4.24
C ARG A 284 3.81 -15.63 2.96
N HIS A 285 3.59 -14.56 2.19
CA HIS A 285 4.37 -14.25 1.02
C HIS A 285 5.84 -13.98 1.37
N ILE A 286 6.10 -13.19 2.41
CA ILE A 286 7.47 -12.95 2.90
C ILE A 286 8.12 -14.24 3.39
N VAL A 287 7.39 -15.08 4.15
CA VAL A 287 7.88 -16.39 4.59
C VAL A 287 8.29 -17.26 3.40
N LEU A 288 7.43 -17.34 2.37
CA LEU A 288 7.70 -18.10 1.16
C LEU A 288 8.90 -17.55 0.38
N LEU A 289 9.01 -16.22 0.29
CA LEU A 289 10.13 -15.56 -0.39
C LEU A 289 11.46 -15.79 0.34
N ASN A 290 11.48 -15.76 1.67
CA ASN A 290 12.65 -16.11 2.46
C ASN A 290 13.05 -17.57 2.28
N TYR A 291 12.08 -18.48 2.39
CA TYR A 291 12.29 -19.91 2.16
C TYR A 291 12.86 -20.14 0.76
N GLY A 292 12.25 -19.54 -0.26
CA GLY A 292 12.69 -19.63 -1.66
C GLY A 292 14.10 -19.06 -1.87
N THR A 293 14.41 -17.93 -1.23
CA THR A 293 15.76 -17.32 -1.29
C THR A 293 16.83 -18.30 -0.80
N ILE A 294 16.57 -19.08 0.25
CA ILE A 294 17.57 -20.00 0.80
C ILE A 294 17.58 -21.32 0.02
N ARG A 295 16.42 -21.94 -0.21
CA ARG A 295 16.32 -23.29 -0.77
C ARG A 295 16.55 -23.35 -2.27
N LEU A 296 16.25 -22.28 -3.02
CA LEU A 296 16.42 -22.28 -4.47
C LEU A 296 17.87 -22.00 -4.90
N ARG A 297 18.77 -21.71 -3.94
CA ARG A 297 20.19 -21.48 -4.19
C ARG A 297 20.83 -22.75 -4.75
N GLY A 298 21.41 -22.65 -5.95
CA GLY A 298 22.04 -23.77 -6.63
C GLY A 298 21.09 -24.72 -7.37
N ILE A 299 19.77 -24.57 -7.19
CA ILE A 299 18.74 -25.35 -7.93
C ILE A 299 18.33 -24.61 -9.20
N ILE A 300 18.15 -23.29 -9.10
CA ILE A 300 17.74 -22.44 -10.22
C ILE A 300 18.97 -21.71 -10.77
N SER A 301 18.96 -21.37 -12.06
CA SER A 301 20.01 -20.54 -12.65
C SER A 301 20.16 -19.20 -11.94
N ASN A 302 21.39 -18.69 -11.91
CA ASN A 302 21.76 -17.48 -11.19
C ASN A 302 20.92 -16.26 -11.56
N LEU A 303 20.43 -16.18 -12.81
CA LEU A 303 19.59 -15.08 -13.27
C LEU A 303 18.23 -15.01 -12.54
N TYR A 304 17.51 -16.13 -12.42
CA TYR A 304 16.24 -16.15 -11.68
C TYR A 304 16.46 -16.05 -10.18
N TYR A 305 17.54 -16.67 -9.70
CA TYR A 305 17.88 -16.64 -8.29
C TYR A 305 18.02 -15.19 -7.79
N SER A 306 18.65 -14.29 -8.54
CA SER A 306 18.80 -12.88 -8.16
C SER A 306 17.48 -12.11 -8.02
N VAL A 307 16.41 -12.55 -8.68
CA VAL A 307 15.09 -11.88 -8.61
C VAL A 307 14.42 -12.13 -7.26
N VAL A 308 14.55 -13.33 -6.70
CA VAL A 308 13.85 -13.71 -5.46
C VAL A 308 14.29 -12.83 -4.26
N PRO A 309 15.59 -12.67 -3.93
CA PRO A 309 16.04 -11.79 -2.85
C PRO A 309 15.63 -10.34 -3.05
N LEU A 310 15.64 -9.85 -4.29
CA LEU A 310 15.23 -8.48 -4.60
C LEU A 310 13.73 -8.28 -4.28
N VAL A 311 12.89 -9.22 -4.69
CA VAL A 311 11.45 -9.20 -4.38
C VAL A 311 11.23 -9.36 -2.88
N THR A 312 12.00 -10.21 -2.19
CA THR A 312 11.99 -10.33 -0.72
C THR A 312 12.28 -9.00 -0.04
N LEU A 313 13.35 -8.31 -0.46
CA LEU A 313 13.73 -7.01 0.07
C LEU A 313 12.61 -5.97 -0.12
N ILE A 314 12.03 -5.92 -1.32
CA ILE A 314 10.89 -5.04 -1.63
C ILE A 314 9.66 -5.39 -0.78
N ALA A 315 9.38 -6.68 -0.57
CA ALA A 315 8.27 -7.12 0.27
C ALA A 315 8.46 -6.70 1.74
N TYR A 316 9.68 -6.78 2.27
CA TYR A 316 10.00 -6.29 3.62
C TYR A 316 9.86 -4.78 3.80
N MET A 317 9.91 -4.00 2.71
CA MET A 317 9.67 -2.56 2.81
C MET A 317 8.29 -2.25 3.39
N PHE A 318 7.27 -3.07 3.14
CA PHE A 318 5.93 -2.87 3.69
C PHE A 318 5.92 -2.89 5.23
N PRO A 319 6.27 -4.00 5.91
CA PRO A 319 6.26 -4.04 7.37
C PRO A 319 7.26 -3.06 7.99
N VAL A 320 8.43 -2.86 7.37
CA VAL A 320 9.48 -1.96 7.92
C VAL A 320 9.06 -0.49 7.87
N THR A 321 8.24 -0.09 6.90
CA THR A 321 7.87 1.33 6.71
C THR A 321 6.50 1.64 7.31
N LEU A 322 5.50 0.80 7.06
CA LEU A 322 4.13 1.06 7.48
C LEU A 322 3.93 0.79 8.96
N LEU A 323 4.45 -0.31 9.50
CA LEU A 323 4.19 -0.68 10.89
C LEU A 323 4.71 0.37 11.89
N PRO A 324 5.95 0.87 11.78
CA PRO A 324 6.44 1.85 12.75
C PRO A 324 5.66 3.16 12.72
N GLU A 325 5.13 3.57 11.57
CA GLU A 325 4.31 4.78 11.47
C GLU A 325 2.97 4.61 12.17
N GLU A 326 2.27 3.50 11.91
CA GLU A 326 0.98 3.26 12.54
C GLU A 326 1.09 3.06 14.05
N VAL A 327 2.16 2.43 14.48
CA VAL A 327 2.50 2.31 15.91
C VAL A 327 2.69 3.69 16.55
N ARG A 328 3.42 4.61 15.90
CA ARG A 328 3.62 5.97 16.41
C ARG A 328 2.32 6.75 16.51
N VAL A 329 1.40 6.60 15.55
CA VAL A 329 0.06 7.21 15.65
C VAL A 329 -0.66 6.68 16.88
N HIS A 330 -0.64 5.36 17.09
CA HIS A 330 -1.32 4.74 18.21
C HIS A 330 -0.76 5.18 19.57
N GLU A 331 0.56 5.08 19.74
CA GLU A 331 1.25 5.47 20.97
C GLU A 331 1.11 6.96 21.25
N GLY A 332 1.30 7.81 20.23
CA GLY A 332 1.08 9.24 20.34
C GLY A 332 -0.34 9.56 20.81
N SER A 333 -1.34 8.81 20.34
CA SER A 333 -2.74 9.02 20.73
C SER A 333 -3.00 8.64 22.19
N ILE A 334 -2.33 7.60 22.70
CA ILE A 334 -2.37 7.20 24.11
C ILE A 334 -1.75 8.28 24.98
N GLU A 335 -0.57 8.76 24.60
CA GLU A 335 0.15 9.80 25.34
C GLU A 335 -0.62 11.13 25.37
N PHE A 336 -1.26 11.49 24.25
CA PHE A 336 -2.14 12.64 24.18
C PHE A 336 -3.30 12.52 25.17
N LEU A 337 -4.07 11.42 25.10
CA LEU A 337 -5.20 11.19 26.01
C LEU A 337 -4.77 11.15 27.48
N ALA A 338 -3.62 10.55 27.78
CA ALA A 338 -3.06 10.54 29.13
C ALA A 338 -2.69 11.96 29.60
N THR A 339 -2.13 12.80 28.71
CA THR A 339 -1.80 14.19 29.01
C THR A 339 -3.06 15.01 29.30
N VAL A 340 -4.09 14.86 28.47
CA VAL A 340 -5.39 15.56 28.62
C VAL A 340 -6.10 15.15 29.92
N ARG A 341 -6.11 13.85 30.25
CA ARG A 341 -6.76 13.33 31.48
C ARG A 341 -6.09 13.80 32.77
N ARG A 342 -4.80 14.12 32.72
CA ARG A 342 -4.03 14.62 33.88
C ARG A 342 -4.16 16.13 34.10
N GLN A 343 -4.84 16.85 33.20
CA GLN A 343 -5.06 18.27 33.42
C GLN A 343 -6.13 18.45 34.50
N GLU A 344 -5.85 19.28 35.49
CA GLU A 344 -6.81 19.72 36.49
C GLU A 344 -6.71 21.25 36.66
N PRO A 345 -7.82 21.96 36.95
CA PRO A 345 -9.17 21.43 37.12
C PRO A 345 -9.91 21.18 35.78
N LEU A 346 -10.69 20.10 35.70
CA LEU A 346 -11.61 19.80 34.59
C LEU A 346 -13.05 19.83 35.10
N THR A 347 -13.95 20.39 34.30
CA THR A 347 -15.39 20.30 34.57
C THR A 347 -15.90 18.86 34.47
N LYS A 348 -17.01 18.55 35.13
CA LYS A 348 -17.66 17.22 35.06
C LYS A 348 -17.99 16.82 33.61
N TYR A 349 -18.37 17.79 32.79
CA TYR A 349 -18.66 17.59 31.38
C TYR A 349 -17.40 17.26 30.58
N GLU A 350 -16.33 18.07 30.69
CA GLU A 350 -15.06 17.83 29.99
C GLU A 350 -14.48 16.46 30.36
N ARG A 351 -14.51 16.10 31.65
CA ARG A 351 -14.08 14.78 32.11
C ARG A 351 -14.87 13.68 31.39
N ARG A 352 -16.20 13.78 31.30
CA ARG A 352 -17.00 12.77 30.58
C ARG A 352 -16.60 12.67 29.10
N VAL A 353 -16.42 13.81 28.42
CA VAL A 353 -15.99 13.86 27.02
C VAL A 353 -14.62 13.20 26.85
N ILE A 354 -13.64 13.57 27.66
CA ILE A 354 -12.26 13.05 27.59
C ILE A 354 -12.20 11.53 27.81
N TYR A 355 -13.00 11.01 28.73
CA TYR A 355 -13.05 9.57 29.00
C TYR A 355 -13.79 8.79 27.90
N SER A 356 -14.69 9.45 27.15
CA SER A 356 -15.36 8.83 25.99
C SER A 356 -14.48 8.76 24.74
N MET A 357 -13.40 9.55 24.68
CA MET A 357 -12.50 9.57 23.51
C MET A 357 -11.76 8.24 23.34
N ARG A 358 -11.74 7.76 22.10
CA ARG A 358 -11.05 6.54 21.68
C ARG A 358 -9.64 6.85 21.18
N ARG A 359 -8.75 5.88 21.31
CA ARG A 359 -7.40 5.94 20.74
C ARG A 359 -7.47 5.90 19.21
N VAL A 360 -6.55 6.61 18.57
CA VAL A 360 -6.40 6.66 17.11
C VAL A 360 -5.46 5.54 16.68
N GLY A 361 -5.66 5.00 15.47
CA GLY A 361 -4.80 3.97 14.89
C GLY A 361 -5.53 3.10 13.88
N ILE A 362 -4.75 2.44 13.04
CA ILE A 362 -5.27 1.53 12.02
C ILE A 362 -5.73 0.23 12.67
N ARG A 363 -6.98 -0.14 12.38
CA ARG A 363 -7.64 -1.36 12.83
C ARG A 363 -7.57 -2.42 11.76
N CYS A 364 -7.05 -3.60 12.13
CA CYS A 364 -7.08 -4.78 11.28
C CYS A 364 -8.35 -5.59 11.56
N GLY A 365 -9.52 -5.02 11.25
CA GLY A 365 -10.80 -5.66 11.51
C GLY A 365 -10.96 -6.22 12.94
N GLN A 366 -11.24 -7.52 13.06
CA GLN A 366 -11.38 -8.20 14.36
C GLN A 366 -10.05 -8.42 15.10
N PHE A 367 -8.90 -8.26 14.43
CA PHE A 367 -7.57 -8.48 15.02
C PHE A 367 -7.10 -7.33 15.91
N GLY A 368 -7.87 -6.25 16.02
CA GLY A 368 -7.58 -5.11 16.89
C GLY A 368 -6.79 -3.99 16.21
N VAL A 369 -6.19 -3.13 17.03
CA VAL A 369 -5.40 -1.97 16.59
C VAL A 369 -3.93 -2.36 16.47
N MET A 370 -3.25 -1.89 15.42
CA MET A 370 -1.81 -2.09 15.26
C MET A 370 -1.04 -1.41 16.41
N SER A 371 -0.42 -2.21 17.27
CA SER A 371 0.44 -1.78 18.39
C SER A 371 1.88 -2.25 18.20
N THR A 372 2.80 -1.76 19.03
CA THR A 372 4.19 -2.27 19.11
C THR A 372 4.24 -3.78 19.30
N THR A 373 3.46 -4.28 20.27
CA THR A 373 3.40 -5.72 20.57
C THR A 373 2.94 -6.53 19.36
N TRP A 374 1.99 -6.00 18.59
CA TRP A 374 1.49 -6.65 17.40
C TRP A 374 2.52 -6.64 16.26
N ALA A 375 3.21 -5.51 16.03
CA ALA A 375 4.27 -5.41 15.03
C ALA A 375 5.46 -6.35 15.32
N VAL A 376 5.89 -6.43 16.58
CA VAL A 376 6.95 -7.37 17.01
C VAL A 376 6.51 -8.81 16.77
N LYS A 377 5.28 -9.16 17.17
CA LYS A 377 4.72 -10.51 16.96
C LYS A 377 4.62 -10.88 15.49
N MET A 378 4.30 -9.94 14.60
CA MET A 378 4.32 -10.20 13.15
C MET A 378 5.71 -10.55 12.64
N MET A 379 6.74 -9.79 13.04
CA MET A 379 8.12 -10.06 12.62
C MET A 379 8.61 -11.40 13.16
N GLU A 380 8.28 -11.72 14.42
CA GLU A 380 8.55 -13.01 15.03
C GLU A 380 7.87 -14.16 14.27
N ILE A 381 6.58 -14.02 13.92
CA ILE A 381 5.83 -14.99 13.12
C ILE A 381 6.54 -15.22 11.77
N ILE A 382 6.92 -14.16 11.06
CA ILE A 382 7.61 -14.29 9.76
C ILE A 382 8.90 -15.10 9.93
N LEU A 383 9.72 -14.80 10.94
CA LEU A 383 10.98 -15.49 11.18
C LEU A 383 10.77 -16.95 11.61
N ASN A 384 9.88 -17.18 12.58
CA ASN A 384 9.61 -18.51 13.11
C ASN A 384 9.04 -19.44 12.04
N TYR A 385 8.05 -19.00 11.25
CA TYR A 385 7.51 -19.84 10.18
C TYR A 385 8.49 -20.04 9.03
N THR A 386 9.37 -19.06 8.75
CA THR A 386 10.49 -19.27 7.81
C THR A 386 11.42 -20.37 8.31
N ALA A 387 11.83 -20.32 9.58
CA ALA A 387 12.68 -21.34 10.20
C ALA A 387 12.00 -22.71 10.22
N THR A 388 10.72 -22.79 10.62
CA THR A 388 9.94 -24.03 10.59
C THR A 388 9.88 -24.60 9.18
N MET A 389 9.61 -23.80 8.16
CA MET A 389 9.61 -24.29 6.77
C MET A 389 10.97 -24.84 6.35
N LEU A 390 12.07 -24.16 6.69
CA LEU A 390 13.42 -24.60 6.36
C LEU A 390 13.83 -25.90 7.06
N LEU A 391 13.39 -26.08 8.32
CA LEU A 391 13.66 -27.29 9.11
C LEU A 391 12.78 -28.48 8.69
N THR A 392 11.55 -28.21 8.21
CA THR A 392 10.60 -29.27 7.82
C THR A 392 10.85 -29.79 6.41
N PHE A 393 11.22 -28.91 5.47
CA PHE A 393 11.44 -29.21 4.06
C PHE A 393 12.81 -28.71 3.62
#